data_AF-A0A945GQ84-F1
#
_entry.id   AF-A0A945GQ84-F1
#
_cell.length_a   1.000
_cell.length_b   1.000
_cell.length_c   1.000
_cell.angle_alpha   90.00
_cell.angle_beta   90.00
_cell.angle_gamma   90.00
#
_symmetry.space_group_name_H-M   'P 1'
#
loop_
_entity.id
_entity.type
_entity.pdbx_description
1 polymer ?
#
loop_
_entity_poly.entity_id
_entity_poly.type
_entity_poly.pdbx_seq_one_letter_code
_entity_poly.pdbx_strand_id
1 'polypeptide(L)'
;PVMAGAFLNGSILAGTRALTTRAVDRLRATIPTTGGITDVLKLARGAEALGMNCEIDWDSRGAPHAAAHLLGAVRNAEFFACDGPDDDDAAVVESLPVIDGELHLPQEPGLGLHFTDPSLVS
;
A
#
# COMPACT_ATOMS: atom_id res chain seq x y z
N PRO A 1 -7.52 19.33 -3.19
CA PRO A 1 -7.22 18.11 -3.96
C PRO A 1 -8.16 16.98 -3.50
N VAL A 2 -8.78 16.27 -4.43
CA VAL A 2 -9.68 15.14 -4.19
C VAL A 2 -8.88 13.84 -4.31
N MET A 3 -8.85 13.06 -3.24
CA MET A 3 -8.26 11.73 -3.21
C MET A 3 -9.35 10.68 -3.04
N ALA A 4 -9.34 9.62 -3.86
CA ALA A 4 -10.27 8.51 -3.70
C ALA A 4 -9.66 7.18 -4.20
N GLY A 5 -10.22 6.08 -3.70
CA GLY A 5 -9.67 4.74 -3.88
C GLY A 5 -10.65 3.60 -3.63
N ALA A 6 -11.68 3.82 -2.82
CA ALA A 6 -12.66 2.79 -2.45
C ALA A 6 -13.41 2.17 -3.64
N PHE A 7 -13.50 2.88 -4.77
CA PHE A 7 -14.13 2.39 -6.00
C PHE A 7 -13.25 1.41 -6.81
N LEU A 8 -11.98 1.25 -6.43
CA LEU A 8 -11.06 0.36 -7.13
C LEU A 8 -11.49 -1.10 -6.99
N ASN A 9 -11.66 -1.61 -5.76
CA ASN A 9 -12.16 -2.97 -5.45
C ASN A 9 -11.85 -4.06 -6.51
N GLY A 10 -10.56 -4.33 -6.74
CA GLY A 10 -10.07 -5.30 -7.72
C GLY A 10 -10.18 -4.90 -9.19
N SER A 11 -10.61 -3.68 -9.50
CA SER A 11 -10.86 -3.17 -10.84
C SER A 11 -9.82 -2.11 -11.23
N ILE A 12 -8.73 -2.59 -11.84
CA ILE A 12 -7.75 -1.72 -12.50
C ILE A 12 -8.39 -0.83 -13.58
N LEU A 13 -9.48 -1.29 -14.23
CA LEU A 13 -10.20 -0.51 -15.21
C LEU A 13 -10.90 0.70 -14.59
N ALA A 14 -11.48 0.55 -13.39
CA ALA A 14 -12.09 1.66 -12.67
C ALA A 14 -11.04 2.73 -12.31
N GLY A 15 -9.88 2.30 -11.82
CA GLY A 15 -8.75 3.19 -11.55
C GLY A 15 -8.24 3.91 -12.78
N THR A 16 -8.03 3.17 -13.88
CA THR A 16 -7.59 3.75 -15.16
C THR A 16 -8.58 4.78 -15.69
N ARG A 17 -9.89 4.54 -15.56
CA ARG A 17 -10.92 5.53 -15.92
C ARG A 17 -10.82 6.77 -15.07
N ALA A 18 -10.74 6.62 -13.74
CA ALA A 18 -10.64 7.76 -12.83
C ALA A 18 -9.41 8.64 -13.12
N LEU A 19 -8.29 8.02 -13.46
CA LEU A 19 -7.06 8.72 -13.86
C LEU A 19 -7.23 9.45 -15.20
N THR A 20 -7.70 8.76 -16.24
CA THR A 20 -7.78 9.31 -17.60
C THR A 20 -8.86 10.38 -17.76
N THR A 21 -9.94 10.31 -16.98
CA THR A 21 -10.99 11.35 -16.95
C THR A 21 -10.71 12.46 -15.94
N ARG A 22 -9.64 12.36 -15.15
CA ARG A 22 -9.35 13.24 -14.01
C ARG A 22 -10.52 13.39 -13.04
N ALA A 23 -11.17 12.26 -12.71
CA ALA A 23 -12.22 12.22 -11.70
C ALA A 23 -11.68 12.42 -10.27
N VAL A 24 -10.36 12.27 -10.08
CA VAL A 24 -9.63 12.48 -8.83
C VAL A 24 -8.36 13.29 -9.12
N ASP A 25 -7.82 13.98 -8.12
CA ASP A 25 -6.49 14.62 -8.20
C ASP A 25 -5.38 13.65 -7.78
N ARG A 26 -5.69 12.75 -6.83
CA ARG A 26 -4.79 11.69 -6.34
C ARG A 26 -5.56 10.37 -6.26
N LEU A 27 -4.94 9.29 -6.69
CA LEU A 27 -5.46 7.96 -6.45
C LEU A 27 -5.01 7.49 -5.06
N ARG A 28 -5.82 6.67 -4.39
CA ARG A 28 -5.41 5.90 -3.22
C ARG A 28 -5.64 4.42 -3.50
N ALA A 29 -4.59 3.62 -3.49
CA ALA A 29 -4.67 2.20 -3.80
C ALA A 29 -4.44 1.39 -2.52
N THR A 30 -5.46 0.68 -2.07
CA THR A 30 -5.41 -0.16 -0.87
C THR A 30 -5.00 -1.60 -1.22
N ILE A 31 -4.01 -2.17 -0.53
CA ILE A 31 -3.57 -3.57 -0.71
C ILE A 31 -4.11 -4.47 0.43
N PRO A 32 -4.63 -5.68 0.12
CA PRO A 32 -4.74 -6.32 -1.20
C PRO A 32 -5.93 -5.89 -2.06
N THR A 33 -6.90 -5.15 -1.52
CA THR A 33 -8.23 -4.92 -2.12
C THR A 33 -8.24 -4.30 -3.52
N THR A 34 -7.23 -3.53 -3.91
CA THR A 34 -7.14 -2.93 -5.25
C THR A 34 -6.84 -3.94 -6.37
N GLY A 35 -6.36 -5.14 -6.01
CA GLY A 35 -5.87 -6.15 -6.97
C GLY A 35 -4.44 -6.64 -6.67
N GLY A 36 -4.00 -6.50 -5.41
CA GLY A 36 -2.66 -6.87 -4.97
C GLY A 36 -1.54 -6.00 -5.54
N ILE A 37 -0.29 -6.48 -5.40
CA ILE A 37 0.94 -5.75 -5.77
C ILE A 37 0.90 -5.32 -7.24
N THR A 38 0.54 -6.22 -8.14
CA THR A 38 0.60 -5.99 -9.59
C THR A 38 -0.31 -4.84 -10.03
N ASP A 39 -1.55 -4.82 -9.58
CA ASP A 39 -2.50 -3.81 -10.04
C ASP A 39 -2.26 -2.46 -9.36
N VAL A 40 -1.85 -2.45 -8.09
CA VAL A 40 -1.40 -1.23 -7.42
C VAL A 40 -0.21 -0.61 -8.15
N LEU A 41 0.79 -1.41 -8.51
CA LEU A 41 1.97 -0.91 -9.22
C LEU A 41 1.62 -0.35 -10.61
N LYS A 42 0.74 -1.03 -11.36
CA LYS A 42 0.26 -0.52 -12.66
C LYS A 42 -0.48 0.81 -12.52
N LEU A 43 -1.37 0.92 -11.53
CA LEU A 43 -2.10 2.16 -11.27
C LEU A 43 -1.18 3.29 -10.84
N ALA A 44 -0.20 3.02 -9.96
CA ALA A 44 0.77 4.01 -9.51
C ALA A 44 1.61 4.55 -10.69
N ARG A 45 2.11 3.68 -11.56
CA ARG A 45 2.85 4.08 -12.78
C ARG A 45 1.96 4.79 -13.80
N GLY A 46 0.71 4.36 -13.95
CA GLY A 46 -0.27 5.04 -14.79
C GLY A 46 -0.59 6.46 -14.29
N ALA A 47 -0.73 6.62 -12.99
CA ALA A 47 -0.89 7.92 -12.35
C ALA A 47 0.36 8.80 -12.55
N GLU A 48 1.56 8.24 -12.34
CA GLU A 48 2.85 8.94 -12.55
C GLU A 48 2.95 9.47 -13.99
N ALA A 49 2.57 8.67 -14.99
CA ALA A 49 2.57 9.07 -16.40
C ALA A 49 1.59 10.21 -16.73
N LEU A 50 0.55 10.39 -15.91
CA LEU A 50 -0.45 11.47 -16.05
C LEU A 50 -0.16 12.67 -15.15
N GLY A 51 0.96 12.67 -14.43
CA GLY A 51 1.33 13.72 -13.49
C GLY A 51 0.48 13.73 -12.22
N MET A 52 -0.02 12.56 -11.82
CA MET A 52 -0.88 12.39 -10.65
C MET A 52 -0.20 11.50 -9.59
N ASN A 53 -0.50 11.78 -8.33
CA ASN A 53 -0.05 10.93 -7.23
C ASN A 53 -0.94 9.70 -7.09
N CYS A 54 -0.34 8.64 -6.55
CA CYS A 54 -1.02 7.43 -6.13
C CYS A 54 -0.50 7.04 -4.75
N GLU A 55 -1.26 7.35 -3.71
CA GLU A 55 -0.93 6.85 -2.36
C GLU A 55 -1.20 5.35 -2.27
N ILE A 56 -0.42 4.70 -1.42
CA ILE A 56 -0.57 3.27 -1.14
C ILE A 56 -1.07 3.15 0.29
N ASP A 57 -2.19 2.46 0.43
CA ASP A 57 -2.88 2.19 1.70
C ASP A 57 -2.97 0.68 1.92
N TRP A 58 -3.37 0.24 3.10
CA TRP A 58 -3.53 -1.19 3.43
C TRP A 58 -4.71 -1.44 4.36
N ASP A 59 -5.28 -2.63 4.29
CA ASP A 59 -6.46 -3.02 5.09
C ASP A 59 -6.36 -4.43 5.70
N SER A 60 -5.16 -5.01 5.75
CA SER A 60 -4.91 -6.32 6.39
C SER A 60 -3.59 -6.35 7.14
N ARG A 61 -3.48 -7.20 8.17
CA ARG A 61 -2.31 -7.22 9.08
C ARG A 61 -0.96 -7.51 8.39
N GLY A 62 -0.96 -8.32 7.32
CA GLY A 62 0.26 -8.61 6.54
C GLY A 62 0.51 -7.65 5.38
N ALA A 63 -0.45 -6.79 5.03
CA ALA A 63 -0.35 -5.87 3.91
C ALA A 63 0.70 -4.75 4.05
N PRO A 64 1.03 -4.23 5.25
CA PRO A 64 2.09 -3.23 5.40
C PRO A 64 3.43 -3.65 4.78
N HIS A 65 3.78 -4.93 4.89
CA HIS A 65 5.01 -5.50 4.30
C HIS A 65 5.03 -5.35 2.77
N ALA A 66 3.93 -5.68 2.09
CA ALA A 66 3.81 -5.47 0.65
C ALA A 66 3.69 -3.98 0.28
N ALA A 67 3.01 -3.18 1.08
CA ALA A 67 2.88 -1.74 0.89
C ALA A 67 4.23 -1.03 0.97
N ALA A 68 5.10 -1.41 1.92
CA ALA A 68 6.44 -0.84 2.10
C ALA A 68 7.30 -1.00 0.83
N HIS A 69 7.29 -2.19 0.22
CA HIS A 69 7.98 -2.42 -1.04
C HIS A 69 7.41 -1.59 -2.20
N LEU A 70 6.08 -1.42 -2.26
CA LEU A 70 5.45 -0.57 -3.27
C LEU A 70 5.82 0.90 -3.07
N LEU A 71 5.78 1.40 -1.83
CA LEU A 71 6.18 2.76 -1.46
C LEU A 71 7.64 3.03 -1.83
N GLY A 72 8.54 2.09 -1.55
CA GLY A 72 9.96 2.18 -1.96
C GLY A 72 10.19 2.05 -3.47
N ALA A 73 9.23 1.50 -4.23
CA ALA A 73 9.37 1.27 -5.66
C ALA A 73 8.85 2.44 -6.53
N VAL A 74 7.90 3.25 -6.04
CA VAL A 74 7.28 4.34 -6.80
C VAL A 74 7.71 5.72 -6.29
N ARG A 75 7.60 6.75 -7.13
CA ARG A 75 8.02 8.12 -6.78
C ARG A 75 6.86 9.09 -6.56
N ASN A 76 5.63 8.64 -6.81
CA ASN A 76 4.42 9.46 -6.77
C ASN A 76 3.48 9.08 -5.62
N ALA A 77 3.97 8.32 -4.64
CA ALA A 77 3.35 8.13 -3.33
C ALA A 77 4.15 8.96 -2.32
N GLU A 78 3.50 9.88 -1.63
CA GLU A 78 4.17 10.83 -0.72
C GLU A 78 3.85 10.53 0.74
N PHE A 79 2.68 9.95 1.00
CA PHE A 79 2.18 9.72 2.36
C PHE A 79 1.58 8.33 2.47
N PHE A 80 1.73 7.74 3.66
CA PHE A 80 1.00 6.55 4.08
C PHE A 80 0.18 6.86 5.33
N ALA A 81 -0.90 6.11 5.51
CA ALA A 81 -1.63 6.14 6.77
C ALA A 81 -0.99 5.14 7.72
N CYS A 82 -0.69 5.58 8.93
CA CYS A 82 -0.27 4.71 10.02
C CYS A 82 -1.15 5.05 11.21
N ASP A 83 -1.75 4.03 11.81
CA ASP A 83 -2.27 4.19 13.17
C ASP A 83 -1.07 4.44 14.11
N GLY A 84 -1.29 5.05 15.27
CA GLY A 84 -0.21 5.39 16.21
C GLY A 84 0.60 4.15 16.64
N PRO A 85 1.60 4.28 17.54
CA PRO A 85 2.32 3.12 18.05
C PRO A 85 1.33 2.10 18.62
N ASP A 86 1.16 0.98 17.89
CA ASP A 86 0.35 -0.15 18.30
C ASP A 86 1.17 -0.98 19.30
N ASP A 87 0.91 -0.81 20.60
CA ASP A 87 1.31 -1.76 21.64
C ASP A 87 0.38 -3.00 21.61
N ASP A 88 0.14 -3.57 20.42
CA ASP A 88 -0.72 -4.75 20.26
C ASP A 88 0.14 -6.02 20.40
N ASP A 89 0.40 -6.42 21.65
CA ASP A 89 1.03 -7.70 22.02
C ASP A 89 0.34 -8.93 21.36
N ALA A 90 -0.86 -8.76 20.79
CA ALA A 90 -1.63 -9.78 20.06
C ALA A 90 -1.46 -9.73 18.53
N ALA A 91 -0.53 -8.94 18.00
CA ALA A 91 -0.27 -8.88 16.56
C ALA A 91 0.18 -10.25 16.03
N VAL A 92 -0.48 -10.73 14.98
CA VAL A 92 -0.21 -12.03 14.33
C VAL A 92 1.02 -11.98 13.41
N VAL A 93 1.40 -10.77 12.99
CA VAL A 93 2.52 -10.48 12.10
C VAL A 93 3.34 -9.35 12.72
N GLU A 94 4.66 -9.44 12.65
CA GLU A 94 5.56 -8.40 13.13
C GLU A 94 5.32 -7.07 12.38
N SER A 95 5.21 -5.98 13.14
CA SER A 95 5.03 -4.63 12.59
C SER A 95 6.33 -4.10 12.00
N LEU A 96 6.22 -3.37 10.88
CA LEU A 96 7.34 -2.64 10.31
C LEU A 96 7.64 -1.37 11.14
N PRO A 97 8.91 -1.06 11.43
CA PRO A 97 9.25 0.11 12.22
C PRO A 97 9.00 1.39 11.44
N VAL A 98 8.38 2.37 12.11
CA VAL A 98 8.28 3.76 11.66
C VAL A 98 9.18 4.61 12.55
N ILE A 99 10.26 5.15 11.99
CA ILE A 99 11.27 5.93 12.71
C ILE A 99 11.31 7.32 12.09
N ASP A 100 11.17 8.36 12.91
CA ASP A 100 11.14 9.77 12.46
C ASP A 100 10.12 10.06 11.34
N GLY A 101 9.01 9.31 11.32
CA GLY A 101 7.95 9.42 10.31
C GLY A 101 8.21 8.67 9.01
N GLU A 102 9.31 7.91 8.93
CA GLU A 102 9.64 7.09 7.77
C GLU A 102 9.40 5.60 8.04
N LEU A 103 8.73 4.92 7.11
CA LEU A 103 8.53 3.46 7.15
C LEU A 103 9.81 2.76 6.69
N HIS A 104 10.42 1.96 7.56
CA HIS A 104 11.64 1.22 7.23
C HIS A 104 11.32 -0.11 6.53
N LEU A 105 11.93 -0.30 5.35
CA LEU A 105 11.75 -1.52 4.57
C LEU A 105 12.49 -2.72 5.20
N PRO A 106 11.88 -3.92 5.17
CA PRO A 106 12.58 -5.14 5.54
C PRO A 106 13.72 -5.45 4.56
N GLN A 107 14.74 -6.16 5.02
CA GLN A 107 15.95 -6.49 4.23
C GLN A 107 16.00 -7.97 3.84
N GLU A 108 15.13 -8.78 4.40
CA GLU A 108 15.00 -10.20 4.15
C GLU A 108 14.38 -10.47 2.77
N PRO A 109 14.64 -11.65 2.17
CA PRO A 109 14.02 -12.03 0.92
C PRO A 109 12.49 -12.03 0.96
N GLY A 110 11.86 -11.75 -0.18
CA GLY A 110 10.41 -11.77 -0.29
C GLY A 110 9.78 -10.51 0.28
N LEU A 111 8.78 -10.67 1.15
CA LEU A 111 8.09 -9.56 1.80
C LEU A 111 8.68 -9.18 3.17
N GLY A 112 9.66 -9.93 3.68
CA GLY A 112 10.16 -9.75 5.05
C GLY A 112 9.12 -9.99 6.14
N LEU A 113 8.07 -10.77 5.84
CA LEU A 113 6.96 -11.02 6.74
C LEU A 113 7.28 -12.18 7.69
N HIS A 114 7.12 -11.94 8.98
CA HIS A 114 7.27 -12.93 10.04
C HIS A 114 5.98 -13.03 10.85
N PHE A 115 5.49 -14.26 11.02
CA PHE A 115 4.37 -14.55 11.92
C PHE A 115 4.88 -14.66 13.35
N THR A 116 4.16 -14.05 14.28
CA THR A 116 4.49 -14.11 15.72
C THR A 116 4.18 -15.50 16.31
N ASP A 117 3.22 -16.21 15.72
CA ASP A 117 2.93 -17.63 16.01
C ASP A 117 3.45 -18.53 14.88
N PRO A 118 4.49 -19.35 15.12
CA PRO A 118 5.03 -20.28 14.12
C PRO A 118 4.03 -21.32 13.61
N SER A 119 2.97 -21.61 14.36
CA SER A 119 1.95 -22.61 13.96
C SER A 119 1.09 -22.16 12.78
N LEU A 120 1.10 -20.86 12.45
CA LEU A 120 0.37 -20.31 11.31
C LEU A 120 1.07 -20.56 9.96
N VAL A 121 2.28 -21.13 9.98
CA VAL A 121 3.12 -21.37 8.80
C VAL A 121 3.19 -22.86 8.43
N SER A 122 2.62 -23.76 9.26
CA SER A 122 2.59 -25.22 9.04
C SER A 122 1.28 -25.72 8.44
#